data_AF-A0A9P4HCA0-F1
#
_entry.id   AF-A0A9P4HCA0-F1
#
_cell.length_a   1.000
_cell.length_b   1.000
_cell.length_c   1.000
_cell.angle_alpha   90.00
_cell.angle_beta   90.00
_cell.angle_gamma   90.00
#
_symmetry.space_group_name_H-M   'P 1'
#
loop_
_entity.id
_entity.type
_entity.pdbx_description
1 polymer ?
#
loop_
_entity_poly.entity_id
_entity_poly.type
_entity_poly.pdbx_seq_one_letter_code
_entity_poly.pdbx_strand_id
1 'polypeptide(L)'
;MLEWLETFPYGFKADDHSTWTKEHLPEHMKGGMYHRYRVQYEKVIWDARTEPAVIDAFERLWGTRELLVSFDGMNLTLPSTDLKPSTPWPHVDQNPNSKGMQCVQGILNLAPNGPDDGGLVVLKGSHKVNETFFKLHPETKGAGTWGSFDWHGFNEEEVDWFKDRGCEEIKVCAEPGDLILWDSRQIHYNKVPSTQNTHWPHANIFQEDKHMRLGKPGTYSRDRLAYEPEDIDLVLKLAGVKVY
;
A
#
# COMPACT_ATOMS: atom_id res chain seq x y z
N MET A 1 16.29 -3.40 -1.23
CA MET A 1 15.34 -2.26 -1.37
C MET A 1 15.95 -0.91 -1.06
N LEU A 2 16.78 -0.76 -0.01
CA LEU A 2 17.63 0.43 0.13
C LEU A 2 18.57 0.59 -1.08
N GLU A 3 19.14 -0.51 -1.57
CA GLU A 3 19.90 -0.55 -2.84
C GLU A 3 19.12 0.02 -4.04
N TRP A 4 17.79 -0.15 -4.08
CA TRP A 4 16.97 0.42 -5.14
C TRP A 4 16.97 1.96 -5.06
N LEU A 5 16.95 2.56 -3.86
CA LEU A 5 17.08 4.00 -3.69
C LEU A 5 18.47 4.51 -4.13
N GLU A 6 19.53 3.72 -3.92
CA GLU A 6 20.90 4.07 -4.33
C GLU A 6 21.07 4.10 -5.86
N THR A 7 20.15 3.49 -6.62
CA THR A 7 20.16 3.55 -8.09
C THR A 7 19.72 4.90 -8.66
N PHE A 8 19.18 5.81 -7.85
CA PHE A 8 18.74 7.13 -8.28
C PHE A 8 19.89 8.13 -8.25
N PRO A 9 19.93 9.11 -9.19
CA PRO A 9 21.02 10.08 -9.30
C PRO A 9 20.96 11.20 -8.25
N TYR A 10 20.28 10.96 -7.13
CA TYR A 10 20.03 11.94 -6.08
C TYR A 10 20.99 11.81 -4.88
N GLY A 11 21.90 10.83 -4.91
CA GLY A 11 22.97 10.71 -3.92
C GLY A 11 22.55 10.05 -2.61
N PHE A 12 21.42 9.34 -2.59
CA PHE A 12 21.06 8.48 -1.45
C PHE A 12 22.13 7.42 -1.22
N LYS A 13 22.47 7.19 0.05
CA LYS A 13 23.38 6.15 0.50
C LYS A 13 22.79 5.45 1.72
N ALA A 14 22.68 4.13 1.64
CA ALA A 14 22.07 3.34 2.70
C ALA A 14 22.88 3.38 4.01
N ASP A 15 24.21 3.55 3.90
CA ASP A 15 25.14 3.60 5.03
C ASP A 15 25.37 5.02 5.60
N ASP A 16 24.80 6.06 4.98
CA ASP A 16 24.95 7.44 5.39
C ASP A 16 23.58 8.09 5.65
N HIS A 17 23.18 8.08 6.92
CA HIS A 17 21.91 8.66 7.39
C HIS A 17 21.78 10.16 7.11
N SER A 18 22.87 10.89 6.84
CA SER A 18 22.77 12.30 6.45
C SER A 18 22.13 12.48 5.06
N THR A 19 22.09 11.39 4.26
CA THR A 19 21.41 11.35 2.97
C THR A 19 19.96 10.86 3.06
N TRP A 20 19.43 10.57 4.26
CA TRP A 20 18.06 10.07 4.42
C TRP A 20 17.05 11.23 4.46
N THR A 21 17.11 12.08 3.45
CA THR A 21 16.30 13.30 3.32
C THR A 21 15.56 13.32 1.99
N LYS A 22 14.51 14.14 1.88
CA LYS A 22 13.71 14.24 0.65
C LYS A 22 14.54 14.66 -0.56
N GLU A 23 15.62 15.40 -0.35
CA GLU A 23 16.55 15.88 -1.38
C GLU A 23 17.37 14.77 -2.02
N HIS A 24 17.50 13.63 -1.36
CA HIS A 24 18.25 12.47 -1.83
C HIS A 24 17.33 11.33 -2.30
N LEU A 25 16.02 11.43 -2.05
CA LEU A 25 15.05 10.41 -2.42
C LEU A 25 14.36 10.72 -3.76
N PRO A 26 13.88 9.69 -4.49
CA PRO A 26 12.94 9.90 -5.57
C PRO A 26 11.58 10.37 -5.05
N GLU A 27 10.78 10.94 -5.94
CA GLU A 27 9.44 11.40 -5.58
C GLU A 27 8.58 10.24 -5.03
N HIS A 28 7.93 10.50 -3.90
CA HIS A 28 7.06 9.56 -3.20
C HIS A 28 5.97 10.31 -2.45
N MET A 29 4.87 9.63 -2.18
CA MET A 29 3.75 10.18 -1.44
C MET A 29 3.82 9.80 0.04
N LYS A 30 3.21 10.62 0.89
CA LYS A 30 2.87 10.27 2.29
C LYS A 30 4.01 9.66 3.12
N GLY A 31 5.26 10.09 2.88
CA GLY A 31 6.43 9.72 3.69
C GLY A 31 7.17 8.44 3.25
N GLY A 32 6.65 7.71 2.27
CA GLY A 32 7.35 6.52 1.78
C GLY A 32 6.65 5.74 0.67
N MET A 33 5.49 6.18 0.17
CA MET A 33 4.73 5.45 -0.85
C MET A 33 5.29 5.75 -2.25
N TYR A 34 5.99 4.79 -2.83
CA TYR A 34 6.54 4.82 -4.18
C TYR A 34 5.60 4.05 -5.13
N HIS A 35 5.09 4.75 -6.15
CA HIS A 35 4.25 4.18 -7.21
C HIS A 35 4.79 4.51 -8.62
N ARG A 36 5.98 5.07 -8.69
CA ARG A 36 6.58 5.57 -9.93
C ARG A 36 7.87 4.83 -10.22
N TYR A 37 8.49 5.17 -11.36
CA TYR A 37 9.78 4.63 -11.75
C TYR A 37 9.74 3.10 -11.93
N ARG A 38 8.57 2.57 -12.34
CA ARG A 38 8.32 1.15 -12.57
C ARG A 38 8.55 0.26 -11.34
N VAL A 39 8.50 0.84 -10.14
CA VAL A 39 8.81 0.12 -8.89
C VAL A 39 7.99 -1.16 -8.72
N GLN A 40 6.75 -1.18 -9.22
CA GLN A 40 5.84 -2.33 -9.17
C GLN A 40 6.36 -3.57 -9.91
N TYR A 41 7.32 -3.37 -10.81
CA TYR A 41 7.86 -4.39 -11.67
C TYR A 41 9.31 -4.74 -11.33
N GLU A 42 9.93 -4.04 -10.37
CA GLU A 42 11.30 -4.32 -9.95
C GLU A 42 11.41 -5.74 -9.38
N LYS A 43 12.58 -6.37 -9.57
CA LYS A 43 12.85 -7.74 -9.14
C LYS A 43 12.37 -8.03 -7.72
N VAL A 44 12.66 -7.16 -6.76
CA VAL A 44 12.29 -7.36 -5.35
C VAL A 44 10.76 -7.45 -5.12
N ILE A 45 9.96 -6.75 -5.93
CA ILE A 45 8.50 -6.83 -5.84
C ILE A 45 7.99 -8.13 -6.47
N TRP A 46 8.60 -8.57 -7.57
CA TRP A 46 8.28 -9.87 -8.17
C TRP A 46 8.71 -11.03 -7.28
N ASP A 47 9.92 -11.01 -6.74
CA ASP A 47 10.42 -12.02 -5.81
C ASP A 47 9.43 -12.21 -4.65
N ALA A 48 8.90 -11.12 -4.08
CA ALA A 48 7.87 -11.17 -3.04
C ALA A 48 6.53 -11.76 -3.52
N ARG A 49 6.06 -11.39 -4.73
CA ARG A 49 4.80 -11.93 -5.30
C ARG A 49 4.91 -13.39 -5.70
N THR A 50 6.11 -13.85 -6.05
CA THR A 50 6.39 -15.23 -6.45
C THR A 50 6.82 -16.12 -5.30
N GLU A 51 6.97 -15.58 -4.08
CA GLU A 51 7.32 -16.36 -2.90
C GLU A 51 6.26 -17.44 -2.64
N PRO A 52 6.64 -18.74 -2.59
CA PRO A 52 5.68 -19.84 -2.44
C PRO A 52 4.72 -19.66 -1.26
N ALA A 53 5.20 -19.21 -0.10
CA ALA A 53 4.36 -19.02 1.08
C ALA A 53 3.29 -17.92 0.89
N VAL A 54 3.59 -16.90 0.08
CA VAL A 54 2.62 -15.85 -0.27
C VAL A 54 1.56 -16.41 -1.21
N ILE A 55 1.99 -17.12 -2.26
CA ILE A 55 1.07 -17.77 -3.21
C ILE A 55 0.14 -18.74 -2.48
N ASP A 56 0.68 -19.57 -1.59
CA ASP A 56 -0.08 -20.57 -0.83
C ASP A 56 -1.15 -19.90 0.07
N ALA A 57 -0.87 -18.73 0.63
CA ALA A 57 -1.84 -17.97 1.41
C ALA A 57 -3.03 -17.50 0.55
N PHE A 58 -2.75 -16.98 -0.65
CA PHE A 58 -3.79 -16.55 -1.59
C PHE A 58 -4.53 -17.72 -2.24
N GLU A 59 -3.86 -18.85 -2.48
CA GLU A 59 -4.50 -20.08 -2.95
C GLU A 59 -5.53 -20.59 -1.93
N ARG A 60 -5.18 -20.58 -0.64
CA ARG A 60 -6.12 -20.94 0.43
C ARG A 60 -7.29 -19.97 0.53
N LEU A 61 -7.03 -18.68 0.36
CA LEU A 61 -8.05 -17.64 0.41
C LEU A 61 -9.09 -17.78 -0.72
N TRP A 62 -8.61 -17.98 -1.95
CA TRP A 62 -9.46 -18.00 -3.15
C TRP A 62 -9.90 -19.40 -3.57
N GLY A 63 -9.31 -20.46 -3.00
CA GLY A 63 -9.60 -21.85 -3.35
C GLY A 63 -9.05 -22.27 -4.71
N THR A 64 -8.11 -21.51 -5.28
CA THR A 64 -7.48 -21.81 -6.58
C THR A 64 -6.05 -21.27 -6.62
N ARG A 65 -5.18 -21.96 -7.35
CA ARG A 65 -3.80 -21.52 -7.63
C ARG A 65 -3.70 -20.69 -8.93
N GLU A 66 -4.81 -20.55 -9.65
CA GLU A 66 -4.92 -19.69 -10.84
C GLU A 66 -5.15 -18.23 -10.39
N LEU A 67 -4.09 -17.59 -9.93
CA LEU A 67 -4.16 -16.28 -9.25
C LEU A 67 -3.75 -15.13 -10.17
N LEU A 68 -4.35 -13.97 -9.99
CA LEU A 68 -3.87 -12.73 -10.61
C LEU A 68 -3.50 -11.74 -9.50
N VAL A 69 -2.53 -10.88 -9.78
CA VAL A 69 -2.06 -9.86 -8.84
C VAL A 69 -2.10 -8.47 -9.46
N SER A 70 -2.46 -7.48 -8.66
CA SER A 70 -2.38 -6.06 -9.01
C SER A 70 -0.92 -5.60 -9.09
N PHE A 71 -0.67 -4.59 -9.93
CA PHE A 71 0.61 -3.91 -10.00
C PHE A 71 0.66 -2.78 -9.00
N ASP A 72 0.79 -3.16 -7.74
CA ASP A 72 0.88 -2.24 -6.62
C ASP A 72 2.31 -1.73 -6.40
N GLY A 73 2.39 -0.52 -5.85
CA GLY A 73 3.62 0.15 -5.45
C GLY A 73 4.25 -0.43 -4.19
N MET A 74 5.25 0.26 -3.67
CA MET A 74 5.89 -0.09 -2.41
C MET A 74 5.85 1.06 -1.43
N ASN A 75 5.85 0.75 -0.14
CA ASN A 75 6.07 1.74 0.89
C ASN A 75 7.44 1.50 1.50
N LEU A 76 8.31 2.51 1.48
CA LEU A 76 9.60 2.55 2.12
C LEU A 76 9.69 3.88 2.87
N THR A 77 9.22 3.88 4.11
CA THR A 77 9.30 5.03 4.99
C THR A 77 10.62 4.97 5.76
N LEU A 78 11.49 5.94 5.49
CA LEU A 78 12.75 6.07 6.21
C LEU A 78 12.55 6.86 7.53
N PRO A 79 13.31 6.55 8.58
CA PRO A 79 13.49 7.39 9.75
C PRO A 79 13.84 8.81 9.34
N SER A 80 13.02 9.77 9.73
CA SER A 80 13.30 11.18 9.49
C SER A 80 12.76 12.03 10.63
N THR A 81 13.56 13.01 11.06
CA THR A 81 13.18 14.03 12.05
C THR A 81 12.08 14.96 11.55
N ASP A 82 11.83 15.00 10.24
CA ASP A 82 10.95 15.98 9.59
C ASP A 82 9.58 15.39 9.22
N LEU A 83 9.29 14.15 9.66
CA LEU A 83 7.99 13.54 9.45
C LEU A 83 6.94 14.22 10.32
N LYS A 84 6.14 15.08 9.68
CA LYS A 84 4.96 15.66 10.32
C LYS A 84 3.94 14.56 10.60
N PRO A 85 3.24 14.61 11.75
CA PRO A 85 2.10 13.73 12.00
C PRO A 85 1.11 13.77 10.83
N SER A 86 0.66 12.60 10.40
CA SER A 86 -0.39 12.47 9.38
C SER A 86 -1.77 12.56 10.04
N THR A 87 -2.66 13.37 9.48
CA THR A 87 -4.09 13.28 9.80
C THR A 87 -4.63 11.93 9.33
N PRO A 88 -5.43 11.22 10.15
CA PRO A 88 -6.15 10.03 9.72
C PRO A 88 -6.96 10.27 8.45
N TRP A 89 -7.05 9.26 7.61
CA TRP A 89 -7.74 9.32 6.32
C TRP A 89 -8.44 7.98 6.06
N PRO A 90 -9.41 7.62 6.92
CA PRO A 90 -10.06 6.32 6.89
C PRO A 90 -10.79 6.14 5.57
N HIS A 91 -10.54 5.01 4.90
CA HIS A 91 -11.13 4.72 3.60
C HIS A 91 -11.30 3.21 3.37
N VAL A 92 -12.02 2.90 2.30
CA VAL A 92 -12.09 1.58 1.66
C VAL A 92 -11.71 1.72 0.19
N ASP A 93 -11.11 0.68 -0.38
CA ASP A 93 -10.76 0.63 -1.81
C ASP A 93 -11.60 -0.37 -2.61
N GLN A 94 -12.67 -0.91 -1.99
CA GLN A 94 -13.72 -1.57 -2.74
C GLN A 94 -14.85 -0.58 -3.03
N ASN A 95 -15.29 -0.57 -4.29
CA ASN A 95 -16.46 0.17 -4.74
C ASN A 95 -17.66 -0.04 -3.80
N PRO A 96 -18.24 1.03 -3.23
CA PRO A 96 -19.44 0.93 -2.38
C PRO A 96 -20.68 0.34 -3.07
N ASN A 97 -20.69 0.27 -4.40
CA ASN A 97 -21.76 -0.36 -5.17
C ASN A 97 -21.58 -1.87 -5.36
N SER A 98 -20.37 -2.38 -5.14
CA SER A 98 -20.05 -3.80 -5.23
C SER A 98 -20.36 -4.51 -3.92
N LYS A 99 -20.96 -5.70 -4.01
CA LYS A 99 -21.37 -6.50 -2.85
C LYS A 99 -20.42 -7.66 -2.59
N GLY A 100 -20.36 -8.11 -1.34
CA GLY A 100 -19.48 -9.20 -0.93
C GLY A 100 -17.99 -8.83 -1.04
N MET A 101 -17.12 -9.79 -0.75
CA MET A 101 -15.68 -9.64 -0.87
C MET A 101 -15.28 -9.78 -2.34
N GLN A 102 -14.87 -8.67 -2.98
CA GLN A 102 -14.38 -8.67 -4.36
C GLN A 102 -12.86 -8.66 -4.44
N CYS A 103 -12.21 -8.05 -3.45
CA CYS A 103 -10.77 -7.91 -3.39
C CYS A 103 -10.30 -8.10 -1.94
N VAL A 104 -9.12 -8.73 -1.80
CA VAL A 104 -8.37 -8.78 -0.55
C VAL A 104 -7.05 -8.09 -0.80
N GLN A 105 -6.78 -7.08 0.01
CA GLN A 105 -5.55 -6.33 -0.03
C GLN A 105 -4.51 -7.00 0.88
N GLY A 106 -3.24 -6.77 0.57
CA GLY A 106 -2.15 -7.45 1.22
C GLY A 106 -0.91 -6.58 1.44
N ILE A 107 -0.20 -6.93 2.48
CA ILE A 107 1.08 -6.35 2.90
C ILE A 107 2.00 -7.53 3.22
N LEU A 108 3.12 -7.62 2.53
CA LEU A 108 4.26 -8.39 3.02
C LEU A 108 5.14 -7.45 3.85
N ASN A 109 5.17 -7.67 5.16
CA ASN A 109 5.95 -6.84 6.07
C ASN A 109 7.42 -7.30 6.07
N LEU A 110 8.36 -6.38 5.86
CA LEU A 110 9.78 -6.71 5.66
C LEU A 110 10.71 -6.12 6.73
N ALA A 111 10.15 -5.39 7.70
CA ALA A 111 10.87 -4.79 8.82
C ALA A 111 10.01 -4.87 10.09
N PRO A 112 10.58 -4.83 11.30
CA PRO A 112 9.79 -4.77 12.53
C PRO A 112 8.77 -3.63 12.47
N ASN A 113 7.52 -3.93 12.83
CA ASN A 113 6.44 -2.96 12.83
C ASN A 113 5.60 -3.06 14.10
N GLY A 114 5.92 -2.20 15.06
CA GLY A 114 5.28 -2.12 16.37
C GLY A 114 4.12 -1.12 16.46
N PRO A 115 3.69 -0.80 17.70
CA PRO A 115 2.54 0.07 17.98
C PRO A 115 2.84 1.56 17.73
N ASP A 116 4.08 1.99 17.96
CA ASP A 116 4.52 3.39 17.79
C ASP A 116 5.08 3.67 16.40
N ASP A 117 5.14 2.63 15.60
CA ASP A 117 5.63 2.62 14.24
C ASP A 117 4.56 3.06 13.25
N GLY A 118 4.99 3.36 12.03
CA GLY A 118 4.08 3.68 10.93
C GLY A 118 3.30 2.45 10.46
N GLY A 119 2.47 2.61 9.45
CA GLY A 119 1.80 1.51 8.76
C GLY A 119 0.31 1.42 9.04
N LEU A 120 -0.23 0.22 8.84
CA LEU A 120 -1.66 -0.01 8.67
C LEU A 120 -2.43 0.12 9.99
N VAL A 121 -3.42 1.02 9.99
CA VAL A 121 -4.48 1.08 10.99
C VAL A 121 -5.77 0.59 10.34
N VAL A 122 -6.51 -0.26 11.04
CA VAL A 122 -7.79 -0.80 10.57
C VAL A 122 -8.89 -0.54 11.59
N LEU A 123 -10.12 -0.29 11.14
CA LEU A 123 -11.29 -0.25 12.00
C LEU A 123 -11.94 -1.64 12.03
N LYS A 124 -11.35 -2.56 12.81
CA LYS A 124 -11.69 -3.99 12.88
C LYS A 124 -13.20 -4.22 12.93
N GLY A 125 -13.68 -5.05 12.01
CA GLY A 125 -15.10 -5.42 11.92
C GLY A 125 -15.93 -4.54 10.98
N SER A 126 -15.40 -3.40 10.53
CA SER A 126 -16.12 -2.48 9.63
C SER A 126 -16.59 -3.14 8.33
N HIS A 127 -15.82 -4.06 7.74
CA HIS A 127 -16.23 -4.82 6.55
C HIS A 127 -17.57 -5.56 6.72
N LYS A 128 -17.92 -6.00 7.95
CA LYS A 128 -19.16 -6.73 8.24
C LYS A 128 -20.41 -5.85 8.17
N VAL A 129 -20.25 -4.54 8.42
CA VAL A 129 -21.35 -3.57 8.45
C VAL A 129 -21.25 -2.55 7.31
N ASN A 130 -20.24 -2.66 6.45
CA ASN A 130 -20.00 -1.78 5.30
C ASN A 130 -21.21 -1.67 4.36
N GLU A 131 -21.79 -2.79 3.94
CA GLU A 131 -22.98 -2.77 3.07
C GLU A 131 -24.19 -2.13 3.75
N THR A 132 -24.34 -2.34 5.07
CA THR A 132 -25.40 -1.70 5.87
C THR A 132 -25.21 -0.20 5.94
N PHE A 133 -23.97 0.27 6.13
CA PHE A 133 -23.65 1.69 6.15
C PHE A 133 -24.09 2.38 4.85
N PHE A 134 -23.66 1.88 3.69
CA PHE A 134 -24.00 2.48 2.41
C PHE A 134 -25.47 2.29 2.00
N LYS A 135 -26.17 1.32 2.59
CA LYS A 135 -27.62 1.19 2.42
C LYS A 135 -28.38 2.28 3.19
N LEU A 136 -27.90 2.65 4.38
CA LEU A 136 -28.53 3.65 5.24
C LEU A 136 -28.13 5.08 4.90
N HIS A 137 -26.97 5.26 4.27
CA HIS A 137 -26.43 6.55 3.83
C HIS A 137 -26.20 6.52 2.31
N PRO A 138 -27.25 6.41 1.48
CA PRO A 138 -27.09 6.36 0.03
C PRO A 138 -26.44 7.62 -0.55
N GLU A 139 -26.54 8.77 0.13
CA GLU A 139 -25.94 10.04 -0.24
C GLU A 139 -24.42 10.07 -0.11
N THR A 140 -23.83 9.20 0.72
CA THR A 140 -22.38 9.13 0.92
C THR A 140 -21.70 8.28 -0.16
N LYS A 141 -22.47 7.52 -0.94
CA LYS A 141 -21.93 6.71 -2.04
C LYS A 141 -21.20 7.57 -3.06
N GLY A 142 -19.89 7.37 -3.20
CA GLY A 142 -19.05 8.13 -4.11
C GLY A 142 -18.71 9.54 -3.61
N ALA A 143 -19.17 9.94 -2.41
CA ALA A 143 -18.69 11.15 -1.77
C ALA A 143 -17.20 11.00 -1.43
N GLY A 144 -16.42 12.03 -1.71
CA GLY A 144 -14.99 12.07 -1.40
C GLY A 144 -14.06 11.29 -2.35
N THR A 145 -14.57 10.58 -3.38
CA THR A 145 -13.73 9.76 -4.29
C THR A 145 -12.53 10.53 -4.82
N TRP A 146 -11.33 10.15 -4.40
CA TRP A 146 -10.11 10.57 -5.08
C TRP A 146 -9.93 9.69 -6.32
N GLY A 147 -10.23 10.24 -7.49
CA GLY A 147 -9.88 9.64 -8.79
C GLY A 147 -10.75 8.47 -9.28
N SER A 148 -10.96 7.40 -8.49
CA SER A 148 -11.62 6.17 -8.93
C SER A 148 -12.98 5.92 -8.25
N PHE A 149 -13.87 5.19 -8.94
CA PHE A 149 -15.15 4.74 -8.39
C PHE A 149 -15.00 3.72 -7.26
N ASP A 150 -13.80 3.16 -7.07
CA ASP A 150 -13.55 2.06 -6.15
C ASP A 150 -13.13 2.54 -4.76
N TRP A 151 -12.88 3.84 -4.59
CA TRP A 151 -12.46 4.44 -3.32
C TRP A 151 -13.59 5.19 -2.62
N HIS A 152 -13.71 5.06 -1.30
CA HIS A 152 -14.54 5.95 -0.47
C HIS A 152 -13.87 6.28 0.85
N GLY A 153 -13.83 7.57 1.18
CA GLY A 153 -13.24 8.10 2.40
C GLY A 153 -14.32 8.50 3.39
N PHE A 154 -14.08 8.21 4.66
CA PHE A 154 -15.00 8.46 5.75
C PHE A 154 -14.57 9.70 6.52
N ASN A 155 -15.55 10.51 6.92
CA ASN A 155 -15.35 11.57 7.90
C ASN A 155 -15.48 11.03 9.34
N GLU A 156 -15.26 11.89 10.33
CA GLU A 156 -15.27 11.51 11.75
C GLU A 156 -16.62 10.96 12.23
N GLU A 157 -17.74 11.61 11.85
CA GLU A 157 -19.09 11.16 12.21
C GLU A 157 -19.41 9.78 11.61
N GLU A 158 -18.98 9.55 10.37
CA GLU A 158 -19.15 8.27 9.71
C GLU A 158 -18.32 7.17 10.39
N VAL A 159 -17.07 7.46 10.79
CA VAL A 159 -16.24 6.52 11.57
C VAL A 159 -16.88 6.21 12.91
N ASP A 160 -17.42 7.20 13.61
CA ASP A 160 -18.09 7.01 14.90
C ASP A 160 -19.33 6.13 14.75
N TRP A 161 -20.06 6.22 13.64
CA TRP A 161 -21.15 5.30 13.34
C TRP A 161 -20.73 3.82 13.34
N PHE A 162 -19.53 3.52 12.83
CA PHE A 162 -18.96 2.17 12.87
C PHE A 162 -18.51 1.79 14.28
N LYS A 163 -17.89 2.72 15.03
CA LYS A 163 -17.44 2.50 16.42
C LYS A 163 -18.62 2.21 17.36
N ASP A 164 -19.73 2.93 17.22
CA ASP A 164 -20.99 2.69 17.95
C ASP A 164 -21.58 1.30 17.70
N ARG A 165 -21.13 0.62 16.65
CA ARG A 165 -21.51 -0.74 16.28
C ARG A 165 -20.45 -1.78 16.63
N GLY A 166 -19.52 -1.43 17.51
CA GLY A 166 -18.49 -2.32 18.04
C GLY A 166 -17.30 -2.52 17.10
N CYS A 167 -17.09 -1.62 16.12
CA CYS A 167 -15.86 -1.65 15.35
C CYS A 167 -14.72 -0.97 16.13
N GLU A 168 -13.54 -1.59 16.13
CA GLU A 168 -12.41 -1.17 16.97
C GLU A 168 -11.25 -0.68 16.10
N GLU A 169 -10.71 0.51 16.39
CA GLU A 169 -9.52 1.00 15.68
C GLU A 169 -8.27 0.29 16.24
N ILE A 170 -7.50 -0.34 15.35
CA ILE A 170 -6.34 -1.15 15.70
C ILE A 170 -5.18 -0.79 14.79
N LYS A 171 -4.03 -0.43 15.39
CA LYS A 171 -2.74 -0.44 14.71
C LYS A 171 -2.28 -1.89 14.55
N VAL A 172 -2.15 -2.35 13.31
CA VAL A 172 -1.66 -3.69 13.02
C VAL A 172 -0.16 -3.70 13.23
N CYS A 173 0.32 -4.58 14.11
CA CYS A 173 1.74 -4.84 14.33
C CYS A 173 2.14 -6.14 13.63
N ALA A 174 3.35 -6.21 13.13
CA ALA A 174 3.87 -7.36 12.40
C ALA A 174 5.40 -7.46 12.50
N GLU A 175 5.89 -8.69 12.42
CA GLU A 175 7.32 -9.01 12.35
C GLU A 175 7.76 -9.15 10.88
N PRO A 176 9.08 -9.05 10.60
CA PRO A 176 9.58 -9.31 9.26
C PRO A 176 9.17 -10.70 8.75
N GLY A 177 8.59 -10.75 7.55
CA GLY A 177 8.07 -11.96 6.90
C GLY A 177 6.57 -12.18 7.08
N ASP A 178 5.91 -11.45 7.98
CA ASP A 178 4.46 -11.57 8.16
C ASP A 178 3.69 -11.05 6.94
N LEU A 179 2.70 -11.82 6.49
CA LEU A 179 1.73 -11.42 5.47
C LEU A 179 0.44 -10.95 6.15
N ILE A 180 0.14 -9.65 6.07
CA ILE A 180 -1.12 -9.07 6.55
C ILE A 180 -2.10 -9.02 5.38
N LEU A 181 -3.31 -9.55 5.58
CA LEU A 181 -4.39 -9.54 4.59
C LEU A 181 -5.65 -8.91 5.17
N TRP A 182 -6.39 -8.13 4.38
CA TRP A 182 -7.70 -7.61 4.76
C TRP A 182 -8.66 -7.49 3.58
N ASP A 183 -9.95 -7.67 3.88
CA ASP A 183 -11.05 -7.44 2.94
C ASP A 183 -11.05 -5.97 2.50
N SER A 184 -11.14 -5.69 1.21
CA SER A 184 -11.06 -4.31 0.69
C SER A 184 -12.21 -3.39 1.13
N ARG A 185 -13.26 -3.92 1.78
CA ARG A 185 -14.34 -3.18 2.46
C ARG A 185 -14.00 -2.79 3.91
N GLN A 186 -12.88 -3.27 4.44
CA GLN A 186 -12.41 -2.94 5.77
C GLN A 186 -11.88 -1.50 5.76
N ILE A 187 -12.45 -0.65 6.60
CA ILE A 187 -11.98 0.73 6.75
C ILE A 187 -10.55 0.68 7.30
N HIS A 188 -9.64 1.37 6.63
CA HIS A 188 -8.24 1.42 6.99
C HIS A 188 -7.59 2.73 6.54
N TYR A 189 -6.37 2.98 7.04
CA TYR A 189 -5.50 4.06 6.61
C TYR A 189 -4.07 3.82 7.09
N ASN A 190 -3.11 4.54 6.51
CA ASN A 190 -1.73 4.53 7.00
C ASN A 190 -1.48 5.65 8.00
N LYS A 191 -0.74 5.32 9.06
CA LYS A 191 -0.19 6.25 10.05
C LYS A 191 1.32 6.40 9.81
N VAL A 192 1.86 7.60 9.96
CA VAL A 192 3.32 7.81 10.02
C VAL A 192 3.87 7.37 11.39
N PRO A 193 5.13 6.91 11.48
CA PRO A 193 5.70 6.53 12.76
C PRO A 193 5.76 7.73 13.71
N SER A 194 5.56 7.46 15.01
CA SER A 194 5.89 8.39 16.09
C SER A 194 7.34 8.27 16.56
N THR A 195 8.07 7.28 16.03
CA THR A 195 9.47 6.95 16.31
C THR A 195 10.32 6.99 15.04
N GLN A 196 11.64 6.79 15.16
CA GLN A 196 12.60 6.81 14.05
C GLN A 196 12.81 5.41 13.42
N ASN A 197 11.76 4.59 13.30
CA ASN A 197 11.88 3.23 12.74
C ASN A 197 11.54 3.20 11.24
N THR A 198 12.19 2.30 10.50
CA THR A 198 11.99 2.11 9.05
C THR A 198 10.81 1.20 8.81
N HIS A 199 9.90 1.55 7.89
CA HIS A 199 8.69 0.76 7.64
C HIS A 199 8.39 0.51 6.17
N TRP A 200 7.67 -0.59 5.96
CA TRP A 200 7.04 -1.02 4.72
C TRP A 200 5.64 -1.46 5.11
N PRO A 201 4.52 -0.90 4.58
CA PRO A 201 3.92 -1.43 3.33
C PRO A 201 2.68 -0.67 2.71
N HIS A 202 1.94 -1.35 1.81
CA HIS A 202 0.62 -1.08 1.15
C HIS A 202 0.57 -0.03 0.04
N ALA A 203 -0.23 -0.33 -1.00
CA ALA A 203 -0.32 0.43 -2.22
C ALA A 203 -1.75 0.47 -2.81
N ASN A 204 -2.00 1.60 -3.48
CA ASN A 204 -3.10 1.85 -4.39
C ASN A 204 -2.57 1.97 -5.82
N ILE A 205 -3.44 1.72 -6.80
CA ILE A 205 -3.16 1.85 -8.23
C ILE A 205 -3.11 3.33 -8.62
N PHE A 206 -2.00 3.79 -9.21
CA PHE A 206 -1.87 5.15 -9.75
C PHE A 206 -1.40 5.13 -11.21
N GLN A 207 -1.94 6.05 -12.00
CA GLN A 207 -1.52 6.29 -13.38
C GLN A 207 -0.27 7.20 -13.42
N GLU A 208 0.69 6.92 -14.31
CA GLU A 208 1.89 7.76 -14.45
C GLU A 208 1.57 9.07 -15.19
N ASP A 209 1.31 10.15 -14.43
CA ASP A 209 1.32 11.53 -14.96
C ASP A 209 2.69 12.22 -14.77
N LYS A 210 2.88 13.40 -15.40
CA LYS A 210 4.05 14.28 -15.20
C LYS A 210 4.31 14.46 -13.70
N HIS A 211 5.43 13.92 -13.22
CA HIS A 211 5.72 13.91 -11.79
C HIS A 211 6.47 15.19 -11.38
N MET A 212 6.10 15.73 -10.23
CA MET A 212 6.79 16.85 -9.59
C MET A 212 7.72 16.26 -8.53
N ARG A 213 8.95 16.73 -8.44
CA ARG A 213 9.89 16.42 -7.36
C ARG A 213 10.29 17.70 -6.65
N LEU A 214 10.10 17.75 -5.33
CA LEU A 214 10.37 18.94 -4.52
C LEU A 214 9.72 20.23 -5.10
N GLY A 215 8.49 20.11 -5.62
CA GLY A 215 7.74 21.23 -6.20
C GLY A 215 8.22 21.71 -7.57
N LYS A 216 9.12 20.97 -8.25
CA LYS A 216 9.57 21.25 -9.62
C LYS A 216 9.26 20.06 -10.54
N PRO A 217 9.11 20.25 -11.86
CA PRO A 217 9.00 19.13 -12.79
C PRO A 217 10.17 18.15 -12.61
N GLY A 218 9.86 16.88 -12.39
CA GLY A 218 10.85 15.84 -12.26
C GLY A 218 11.62 15.66 -13.58
N THR A 219 12.94 15.53 -13.46
CA THR A 219 13.85 15.43 -14.61
C THR A 219 14.34 14.01 -14.87
N TYR A 220 14.09 13.08 -13.96
CA TYR A 220 14.51 11.69 -14.07
C TYR A 220 13.33 10.81 -14.43
N SER A 221 13.48 9.99 -15.47
CA SER A 221 12.56 8.91 -15.79
C SER A 221 13.36 7.62 -15.93
N ARG A 222 12.65 6.50 -15.83
CA ARG A 222 13.24 5.18 -15.91
C ARG A 222 12.57 4.36 -17.02
N ASP A 223 13.32 4.08 -18.08
CA ASP A 223 12.83 3.29 -19.22
C ASP A 223 12.95 1.78 -18.97
N ARG A 224 13.90 1.37 -18.11
CA ARG A 224 14.16 -0.02 -17.72
C ARG A 224 14.31 -0.17 -16.22
N LEU A 225 13.94 -1.32 -15.67
CA LEU A 225 14.08 -1.64 -14.25
C LEU A 225 15.55 -1.53 -13.81
N ALA A 226 15.80 -1.19 -12.54
CA ALA A 226 17.15 -1.30 -12.00
C ALA A 226 17.55 -2.78 -11.90
N TYR A 227 16.60 -3.63 -11.52
CA TYR A 227 16.79 -5.06 -11.40
C TYR A 227 15.64 -5.78 -12.09
N GLU A 228 15.96 -6.60 -13.08
CA GLU A 228 14.99 -7.38 -13.85
C GLU A 228 14.60 -8.67 -13.09
N PRO A 229 13.32 -9.11 -13.13
CA PRO A 229 12.88 -10.37 -12.52
C PRO A 229 13.45 -11.61 -13.24
N GLU A 230 13.58 -12.72 -12.52
CA GLU A 230 14.22 -13.96 -13.03
C GLU A 230 13.21 -15.03 -13.49
N ASP A 231 12.15 -15.31 -12.72
CA ASP A 231 11.12 -16.31 -13.08
C ASP A 231 10.07 -15.72 -14.01
N ILE A 232 10.39 -15.68 -15.29
CA ILE A 232 9.53 -15.03 -16.28
C ILE A 232 8.20 -15.75 -16.51
N ASP A 233 8.09 -17.07 -16.30
CA ASP A 233 6.85 -17.78 -16.63
C ASP A 233 5.76 -17.52 -15.59
N LEU A 234 6.08 -17.73 -14.30
CA LEU A 234 5.14 -17.48 -13.22
C LEU A 234 4.77 -16.00 -13.11
N VAL A 235 5.75 -15.10 -13.31
CA VAL A 235 5.50 -13.66 -13.38
C VAL A 235 4.48 -13.34 -14.48
N LEU A 236 4.63 -13.91 -15.67
CA LEU A 236 3.71 -13.66 -16.77
C LEU A 236 2.30 -14.24 -16.51
N LYS A 237 2.18 -15.35 -15.77
CA LYS A 237 0.87 -15.88 -15.34
C LYS A 237 0.19 -14.99 -14.31
N LEU A 238 0.91 -14.62 -13.24
CA LEU A 238 0.41 -13.71 -12.20
C LEU A 238 0.03 -12.33 -12.76
N ALA A 239 0.78 -11.86 -13.77
CA ALA A 239 0.51 -10.62 -14.50
C ALA A 239 -0.65 -10.72 -15.50
N GLY A 240 -1.25 -11.91 -15.70
CA GLY A 240 -2.33 -12.14 -16.67
C GLY A 240 -1.89 -12.06 -18.14
N VAL A 241 -0.59 -12.12 -18.43
CA VAL A 241 -0.05 -12.17 -19.80
C VAL A 241 -0.11 -13.59 -20.36
N LYS A 242 0.07 -14.60 -19.51
CA LYS A 242 -0.09 -16.01 -19.83
C LYS A 242 -1.28 -16.61 -19.07
N VAL A 243 -1.87 -17.65 -19.66
CA VAL A 243 -2.87 -18.49 -18.99
C VAL A 243 -2.22 -19.44 -18.00
N TYR A 244 -2.99 -19.88 -17.00
CA TYR A 244 -2.55 -20.85 -16.01
C TYR A 244 -2.38 -22.26 -16.56
#